data_AF-A0A534GZL0-F1
#
_entry.id   AF-A0A534GZL0-F1
#
_cell.length_a   1.000
_cell.length_b   1.000
_cell.length_c   1.000
_cell.angle_alpha   90.00
_cell.angle_beta   90.00
_cell.angle_gamma   90.00
#
_symmetry.space_group_name_H-M   'P 1'
#
loop_
_entity.id
_entity.type
_entity.pdbx_description
1 polymer ?
#
loop_
_entity_poly.entity_id
_entity_poly.type
_entity_poly.pdbx_seq_one_letter_code
_entity_poly.pdbx_strand_id
1 'polypeptide(L)'
;MAAAFAAGDKVPNGTYLAVCGGVYSWNDFVAALNAQGHQLQVTRVPPEAYDSFLPGARELREMYQYYEQHTYFGPEREERIAAARALVPAGFSGFADWAKVHMKPR
;
A
#
# COMPACT_ATOMS: atom_id res chain seq x y z
N MET A 1 12.90 5.72 -1.79
CA MET A 1 12.64 5.83 -0.33
C MET A 1 13.62 6.76 0.38
N ALA A 2 14.95 6.58 0.23
CA ALA A 2 15.96 7.40 0.94
C ALA A 2 15.81 8.93 0.73
N ALA A 3 15.45 9.39 -0.47
CA ALA A 3 15.31 10.81 -0.77
C ALA A 3 14.18 11.53 0.01
N ALA A 4 13.09 10.83 0.35
CA ALA A 4 12.01 11.42 1.14
C ALA A 4 12.40 11.60 2.62
N PHE A 5 13.23 10.71 3.17
CA PHE A 5 13.74 10.81 4.54
C PHE A 5 14.90 11.81 4.68
N ALA A 6 15.63 12.08 3.60
CA ALA A 6 16.71 13.08 3.55
C ALA A 6 16.22 14.51 3.25
N ALA A 7 14.90 14.72 3.13
CA ALA A 7 14.30 15.98 2.67
C ALA A 7 14.06 17.01 3.78
N GLY A 8 14.72 16.89 4.95
CA GLY A 8 14.43 17.69 6.16
C GLY A 8 14.32 19.19 5.92
N ASP A 9 15.16 19.76 5.05
CA ASP A 9 15.16 21.21 4.76
C ASP A 9 14.22 21.62 3.61
N LYS A 10 13.59 20.65 2.94
CA LYS A 10 12.75 20.88 1.74
C LYS A 10 11.26 20.93 2.04
N VAL A 11 10.85 20.60 3.26
CA VAL A 11 9.45 20.63 3.70
C VAL A 11 9.33 21.31 5.06
N PRO A 12 8.21 21.99 5.36
CA PRO A 12 8.00 22.58 6.68
C PRO A 12 8.09 21.53 7.79
N ASN A 13 8.61 21.92 8.95
CA ASN A 13 8.61 21.07 10.15
C ASN A 13 7.18 20.66 10.51
N GLY A 14 6.99 19.37 10.84
CA GLY A 14 5.68 18.79 11.13
C GLY A 14 4.89 18.33 9.91
N THR A 15 5.49 18.37 8.71
CA THR A 15 4.88 17.80 7.50
C THR A 15 4.82 16.26 7.56
N TYR A 16 3.65 15.70 7.31
CA TYR A 16 3.45 14.26 7.19
C TYR A 16 3.56 13.83 5.72
N LEU A 17 4.49 12.93 5.41
CA LEU A 17 4.71 12.41 4.07
C LEU A 17 4.16 10.99 3.93
N ALA A 18 3.32 10.76 2.91
CA ALA A 18 2.81 9.43 2.59
C ALA A 18 3.67 8.80 1.49
N VAL A 19 4.74 8.13 1.92
CA VAL A 19 5.72 7.51 1.01
C VAL A 19 5.20 6.14 0.55
N CYS A 20 4.74 6.03 -0.69
CA CYS A 20 4.29 4.76 -1.27
C CYS A 20 4.59 4.63 -2.78
N GLY A 21 4.78 3.39 -3.25
CA GLY A 21 4.87 3.03 -4.67
C GLY A 21 3.57 3.22 -5.45
N GLY A 22 2.44 3.21 -4.74
CA GLY A 22 1.11 3.40 -5.29
C GLY A 22 0.04 3.03 -4.26
N VAL A 23 -1.21 3.27 -4.62
CA VAL A 23 -2.40 2.86 -3.86
C VAL A 23 -3.10 1.81 -4.71
N TYR A 24 -3.35 0.64 -4.12
CA TYR A 24 -3.84 -0.53 -4.83
C TYR A 24 -4.94 -1.21 -4.02
N SER A 25 -5.96 -1.69 -4.72
CA SER A 25 -6.91 -2.66 -4.20
C SER A 25 -6.35 -4.08 -4.28
N TRP A 26 -7.00 -5.03 -3.59
CA TRP A 26 -6.69 -6.46 -3.74
C TRP A 26 -6.83 -6.96 -5.18
N ASN A 27 -7.78 -6.40 -5.94
CA ASN A 27 -7.96 -6.74 -7.35
C ASN A 27 -6.80 -6.24 -8.21
N ASP A 28 -6.23 -5.07 -7.92
CA ASP A 28 -5.07 -4.55 -8.65
C ASP A 28 -3.84 -5.44 -8.45
N PHE A 29 -3.63 -5.93 -7.22
CA PHE A 29 -2.56 -6.90 -6.93
C PHE A 29 -2.75 -8.20 -7.71
N VAL A 30 -3.95 -8.79 -7.66
CA VAL A 30 -4.26 -10.04 -8.37
C VAL A 30 -4.14 -9.85 -9.88
N ALA A 31 -4.63 -8.75 -10.44
CA ALA A 31 -4.52 -8.45 -11.87
C ALA A 31 -3.05 -8.32 -12.30
N ALA A 32 -2.24 -7.60 -11.53
CA ALA A 32 -0.81 -7.44 -11.81
C ALA A 32 -0.04 -8.77 -11.75
N LEU A 33 -0.38 -9.66 -10.83
CA LEU A 33 0.25 -10.98 -10.72
C LEU A 33 -0.25 -11.94 -11.81
N ASN A 34 -1.54 -11.97 -12.09
CA ASN A 34 -2.10 -12.83 -13.14
C ASN A 34 -1.58 -12.44 -14.54
N ALA A 35 -1.35 -11.15 -14.79
CA ALA A 35 -0.68 -10.68 -16.01
C ALA A 35 0.76 -11.20 -16.16
N GLN A 36 1.39 -11.64 -15.07
CA GLN A 36 2.72 -12.27 -15.06
C GLN A 36 2.65 -13.81 -15.16
N GLY A 37 1.45 -14.39 -15.28
CA GLY A 37 1.25 -15.84 -15.41
C GLY A 37 0.85 -16.55 -14.11
N HIS A 38 0.59 -15.83 -13.02
CA HIS A 38 -0.02 -16.42 -11.83
C HIS A 38 -1.50 -16.75 -12.05
N GLN A 39 -2.07 -17.61 -11.19
CA GLN A 39 -3.50 -17.97 -11.19
C GLN A 39 -4.10 -17.70 -9.81
N LEU A 40 -4.34 -16.42 -9.52
CA LEU A 40 -4.85 -15.96 -8.24
C LEU A 40 -6.26 -15.39 -8.37
N GLN A 41 -7.00 -15.44 -7.27
CA GLN A 41 -8.31 -14.81 -7.12
C GLN A 41 -8.43 -14.17 -5.75
N VAL A 42 -9.21 -13.10 -5.65
CA VAL A 42 -9.53 -12.47 -4.37
C VAL A 42 -10.66 -13.23 -3.71
N THR A 43 -10.51 -13.57 -2.44
CA THR A 43 -11.58 -14.16 -1.61
C THR A 43 -11.86 -13.23 -0.44
N ARG A 44 -13.11 -12.79 -0.29
CA ARG A 44 -13.55 -12.04 0.90
C ARG A 44 -13.88 -13.03 2.01
N VAL A 45 -13.33 -12.79 3.20
CA VAL A 45 -13.59 -13.58 4.40
C VAL A 45 -14.60 -12.83 5.27
N PRO A 46 -15.66 -13.49 5.79
CA PRO A 46 -16.58 -12.87 6.72
C PRO A 46 -15.88 -12.38 8.01
N PRO A 47 -16.25 -11.21 8.57
CA PRO A 47 -15.66 -10.66 9.78
C PRO A 47 -15.53 -11.65 10.94
N GLU A 48 -16.61 -12.36 11.24
CA GLU A 48 -16.71 -13.31 12.33
C GLU A 48 -15.79 -14.53 12.14
N ALA A 49 -15.56 -14.94 10.89
CA ALA A 49 -14.62 -16.00 10.58
C ALA A 49 -13.18 -15.52 10.80
N TYR A 50 -12.86 -14.30 10.34
CA TYR A 50 -11.53 -13.72 10.45
C TYR A 50 -11.09 -13.55 11.91
N ASP A 51 -11.99 -13.13 12.81
CA ASP A 51 -11.70 -12.90 14.24
C ASP A 51 -11.15 -14.14 14.96
N SER A 52 -11.34 -15.34 14.40
CA SER A 52 -10.84 -16.61 14.95
C SER A 52 -9.48 -17.06 14.39
N PHE A 53 -8.92 -16.38 13.38
CA PHE A 53 -7.73 -16.86 12.66
C PHE A 53 -6.44 -16.79 13.47
N LEU A 54 -6.29 -15.75 14.28
CA LEU A 54 -5.10 -15.55 15.12
C LEU A 54 -5.41 -14.67 16.34
N PRO A 55 -4.60 -14.75 17.42
CA PRO A 55 -4.67 -13.78 18.51
C PRO A 55 -4.49 -12.34 17.97
N GLY A 56 -5.43 -11.45 18.27
CA GLY A 56 -5.41 -10.08 17.74
C GLY A 56 -6.05 -9.91 16.34
N ALA A 57 -6.67 -10.96 15.79
CA ALA A 57 -7.30 -10.90 14.47
C ALA A 57 -8.39 -9.81 14.39
N ARG A 58 -9.16 -9.63 15.46
CA ARG A 58 -10.22 -8.63 15.51
C ARG A 58 -9.69 -7.21 15.34
N GLU A 59 -8.61 -6.90 16.03
CA GLU A 59 -7.95 -5.60 15.96
C GLU A 59 -7.35 -5.36 14.56
N LEU A 60 -6.78 -6.39 13.94
CA LEU A 60 -6.31 -6.32 12.55
C LEU A 60 -7.46 -6.14 11.55
N ARG A 61 -8.58 -6.83 11.76
CA ARG A 61 -9.79 -6.68 10.93
C ARG A 61 -10.30 -5.25 10.98
N GLU A 62 -10.42 -4.67 12.16
CA GLU A 62 -10.86 -3.28 12.34
C GLU A 62 -9.90 -2.30 11.68
N MET A 63 -8.60 -2.52 11.80
CA MET A 63 -7.57 -1.76 11.07
C MET A 63 -7.74 -1.89 9.54
N TYR A 64 -7.99 -3.09 9.01
CA TYR A 64 -8.22 -3.28 7.56
C TYR A 64 -9.51 -2.61 7.08
N GLN A 65 -10.57 -2.60 7.88
CA GLN A 65 -11.80 -1.87 7.58
C GLN A 65 -11.57 -0.37 7.52
N TYR A 66 -10.74 0.17 8.43
CA TYR A 66 -10.30 1.56 8.36
C TYR A 66 -9.49 1.83 7.07
N TYR A 67 -8.57 0.93 6.70
CA TYR A 67 -7.80 1.06 5.47
C TYR A 67 -8.64 0.95 4.19
N GLU A 68 -9.73 0.18 4.18
CA GLU A 68 -10.64 0.13 3.03
C GLU A 68 -11.28 1.51 2.77
N GLN A 69 -11.51 2.30 3.81
CA GLN A 69 -12.12 3.64 3.71
C GLN A 69 -11.09 4.76 3.52
N HIS A 70 -9.93 4.64 4.17
CA HIS A 70 -8.97 5.74 4.30
C HIS A 70 -7.57 5.42 3.81
N THR A 71 -7.32 4.20 3.32
CA THR A 71 -5.97 3.63 3.08
C THR A 71 -5.12 3.61 4.36
N TYR A 72 -3.89 3.10 4.25
CA TYR A 72 -2.92 3.14 5.35
C TYR A 72 -2.60 4.57 5.84
N PHE A 73 -2.69 5.57 4.96
CA PHE A 73 -2.27 6.95 5.26
C PHE A 73 -3.36 7.82 5.89
N GLY A 74 -4.57 7.27 6.07
CA GLY A 74 -5.68 7.99 6.66
C GLY A 74 -6.29 9.07 5.74
N PRO A 75 -7.12 9.96 6.29
CA PRO A 75 -7.62 11.15 5.61
C PRO A 75 -6.48 12.03 5.07
N GLU A 76 -6.77 12.81 4.01
CA GLU A 76 -5.81 13.73 3.37
C GLU A 76 -4.60 13.03 2.71
N ARG A 77 -4.68 11.73 2.46
CA ARG A 77 -3.62 10.94 1.83
C ARG A 77 -3.14 11.53 0.51
N GLU A 78 -4.02 12.11 -0.30
CA GLU A 78 -3.71 12.63 -1.63
C GLU A 78 -2.62 13.70 -1.57
N GLU A 79 -2.77 14.67 -0.65
CA GLU A 79 -1.81 15.75 -0.46
C GLU A 79 -0.48 15.23 0.07
N ARG A 80 -0.53 14.31 1.03
CA ARG A 80 0.66 13.68 1.63
C ARG A 80 1.43 12.82 0.62
N ILE A 81 0.73 12.15 -0.29
CA ILE A 81 1.33 11.37 -1.38
C ILE A 81 1.95 12.31 -2.41
N ALA A 82 1.26 13.40 -2.77
CA ALA A 82 1.77 14.40 -3.69
C ALA A 82 3.06 15.04 -3.17
N ALA A 83 3.09 15.41 -1.88
CA ALA A 83 4.27 15.92 -1.21
C ALA A 83 5.44 14.92 -1.25
N ALA A 84 5.19 13.64 -0.96
CA ALA A 84 6.21 12.61 -1.03
C ALA A 84 6.74 12.39 -2.46
N ARG A 85 5.89 12.45 -3.48
CA ARG A 85 6.27 12.32 -4.89
C ARG A 85 7.11 13.50 -5.37
N ALA A 86 6.79 14.72 -4.96
CA ALA A 86 7.57 15.91 -5.32
C ALA A 86 9.04 15.83 -4.86
N LEU A 87 9.29 15.11 -3.77
CA LEU A 87 10.64 14.88 -3.23
C LEU A 87 11.44 13.80 -3.97
N VAL A 88 10.77 13.00 -4.82
CA VAL A 88 11.39 11.89 -5.54
C VAL A 88 11.01 11.99 -7.03
N PRO A 89 11.70 12.85 -7.81
CA PRO A 89 11.36 13.08 -9.23
C PRO A 89 11.43 11.82 -10.10
N ALA A 90 12.31 10.87 -9.76
CA ALA A 90 12.40 9.58 -10.43
C ALA A 90 11.19 8.65 -10.15
N GLY A 91 10.29 9.07 -9.25
CA GLY A 91 9.15 8.29 -8.82
C GLY A 91 9.50 7.18 -7.82
N PHE A 92 8.47 6.48 -7.37
CA PHE A 92 8.60 5.27 -6.58
C PHE A 92 8.30 4.06 -7.46
N SER A 93 8.99 2.94 -7.22
CA SER A 93 8.69 1.68 -7.90
C SER A 93 7.26 1.24 -7.58
N GLY A 94 6.43 1.08 -8.62
CA GLY A 94 5.08 0.54 -8.49
C GLY A 94 5.09 -0.96 -8.20
N PHE A 95 3.97 -1.48 -7.72
CA PHE A 95 3.86 -2.90 -7.36
C PHE A 95 4.15 -3.83 -8.54
N ALA A 96 3.60 -3.57 -9.73
CA ALA A 96 3.75 -4.45 -10.89
C ALA A 96 5.23 -4.60 -11.31
N ASP A 97 6.00 -3.51 -11.29
CA ASP A 97 7.41 -3.55 -11.67
C ASP A 97 8.27 -4.24 -10.61
N TRP A 98 7.96 -4.02 -9.33
CA TRP A 98 8.59 -4.74 -8.24
C TRP A 98 8.27 -6.25 -8.30
N ALA A 99 7.01 -6.61 -8.54
CA ALA A 99 6.55 -8.00 -8.58
C ALA A 99 7.22 -8.80 -9.72
N LYS A 100 7.46 -8.19 -10.89
CA LYS A 100 8.19 -8.85 -11.99
C LYS A 100 9.56 -9.37 -11.59
N VAL A 101 10.26 -8.65 -10.71
CA VAL A 101 11.61 -8.99 -10.28
C VAL A 101 11.58 -10.03 -9.15
N HIS A 102 10.59 -9.97 -8.26
CA HIS A 102 10.59 -10.68 -6.98
C HIS A 102 9.53 -11.77 -6.82
N MET A 103 8.48 -11.80 -7.65
CA MET A 103 7.34 -12.70 -7.54
C MET A 103 7.12 -13.47 -8.85
N LYS A 104 8.08 -14.31 -9.21
CA LYS A 104 7.95 -15.16 -10.40
C LYS A 104 6.80 -16.18 -10.24
N PRO A 105 6.03 -16.46 -11.29
CA PRO A 105 5.05 -17.54 -11.28
C PRO A 105 5.72 -18.87 -10.93
N ARG A 106 5.01 -19.71 -10.18
CA ARG A 106 5.43 -21.06 -9.81
C ARG A 106 5.00 -22.07 -10.86
#